data_AF-A0A091L5I3-F1
#
_entry.id   AF-A0A091L5I3-F1
#
_cell.length_a   1.000
_cell.length_b   1.000
_cell.length_c   1.000
_cell.angle_alpha   90.00
_cell.angle_beta   90.00
_cell.angle_gamma   90.00
#
_symmetry.space_group_name_H-M   'P 1'
#
loop_
_entity.id
_entity.type
_entity.pdbx_description
1 polymer ?
#
loop_
_entity_poly.entity_id
_entity_poly.type
_entity_poly.pdbx_seq_one_letter_code
_entity_poly.pdbx_strand_id
1 'polypeptide(L)'
;VQDNEDYPLIRTGPYWKKFKANFCEFIAVLVQQCQCSILYDSYLMDTIISLLTGLADSMVRAFRHTSTLAAMKLLTAVVSVHLNLDINKHNAQRLYEVEKKRISGKRTNYRLDQLERKRKEV
;
A
#
# COMPACT_ATOMS: atom_id res chain seq x y z
N VAL A 1 -14.37 -16.61 -33.83
CA VAL A 1 -12.90 -16.53 -33.75
C VAL A 1 -12.58 -15.11 -33.32
N GLN A 2 -12.12 -14.91 -32.08
CA GLN A 2 -11.85 -13.58 -31.54
C GLN A 2 -10.49 -13.12 -32.06
N ASP A 3 -10.45 -12.74 -33.33
CA ASP A 3 -9.22 -12.54 -34.12
C ASP A 3 -8.59 -11.16 -33.91
N ASN A 4 -8.45 -10.78 -32.64
CA ASN A 4 -7.54 -9.74 -32.19
C ASN A 4 -7.39 -9.88 -30.68
N GLU A 5 -6.39 -10.67 -30.24
CA GLU A 5 -5.99 -10.78 -28.82
C GLU A 5 -5.31 -9.50 -28.30
N ASP A 6 -5.69 -8.32 -28.82
CA ASP A 6 -5.08 -7.03 -28.50
C ASP A 6 -5.75 -6.38 -27.30
N TYR A 7 -5.18 -6.59 -26.11
CA TYR A 7 -5.62 -5.98 -24.86
C TYR A 7 -4.76 -4.75 -24.47
N PRO A 8 -5.29 -3.81 -23.66
CA PRO A 8 -4.69 -2.49 -23.42
C PRO A 8 -3.20 -2.46 -23.03
N LEU A 9 -2.68 -3.52 -22.41
CA LEU A 9 -1.29 -3.58 -21.96
C LEU A 9 -0.27 -3.97 -23.04
N ILE A 10 -0.72 -4.58 -24.14
CA ILE A 10 0.16 -4.98 -25.26
C ILE A 10 0.03 -4.05 -26.46
N ARG A 11 -1.01 -3.20 -26.48
CA ARG A 11 -1.19 -2.21 -27.54
C ARG A 11 -0.04 -1.19 -27.53
N THR A 12 0.48 -0.91 -28.71
CA THR A 12 1.54 0.06 -28.92
C THR A 12 0.96 1.45 -29.21
N GLY A 13 1.66 2.50 -28.79
CA GLY A 13 1.25 3.89 -28.99
C GLY A 13 1.41 4.76 -27.73
N PRO A 14 1.55 6.09 -27.90
CA PRO A 14 1.77 7.02 -26.79
C PRO A 14 0.62 7.00 -25.77
N TYR A 15 -0.62 6.86 -26.25
CA TYR A 15 -1.80 6.74 -25.41
C TYR A 15 -1.75 5.49 -24.50
N TRP A 16 -1.44 4.32 -25.07
CA TRP A 16 -1.38 3.06 -24.31
C TRP A 16 -0.21 3.01 -23.34
N LYS A 17 0.93 3.64 -23.67
CA LYS A 17 2.02 3.86 -22.72
C LYS A 17 1.56 4.69 -21.52
N LYS A 18 0.83 5.78 -21.76
CA LYS A 18 0.25 6.61 -20.68
C LYS A 18 -0.79 5.84 -19.87
N PHE A 19 -1.65 5.06 -20.52
CA PHE A 19 -2.61 4.19 -19.83
C PHE A 19 -1.90 3.22 -18.88
N LYS A 20 -0.85 2.53 -19.33
CA LYS A 20 -0.07 1.60 -18.49
C LYS A 20 0.56 2.30 -17.29
N ALA A 21 1.10 3.51 -17.48
CA ALA A 21 1.64 4.32 -16.40
C ALA A 21 0.55 4.70 -15.38
N ASN A 22 -0.56 5.26 -15.86
CA ASN A 22 -1.69 5.66 -15.03
C ASN A 22 -2.32 4.48 -14.28
N PHE A 23 -2.40 3.30 -14.90
CA PHE A 23 -2.89 2.08 -14.27
C PHE A 23 -2.00 1.68 -13.08
N CYS A 24 -0.68 1.72 -13.27
CA CYS A 24 0.26 1.43 -12.19
C CYS A 24 0.21 2.47 -11.07
N GLU A 25 0.09 3.75 -11.44
CA GLU A 25 0.00 4.87 -10.51
C GLU A 25 -1.29 4.81 -9.70
N PHE A 26 -2.42 4.51 -10.32
CA PHE A 26 -3.71 4.36 -9.65
C PHE A 26 -3.64 3.35 -8.51
N ILE A 27 -3.03 2.18 -8.74
CA ILE A 27 -2.87 1.15 -7.70
C ILE A 27 -2.02 1.67 -6.55
N ALA A 28 -0.93 2.38 -6.85
CA ALA A 28 -0.08 2.96 -5.81
C ALA A 28 -0.83 4.03 -4.99
N VAL A 29 -1.55 4.94 -5.66
CA VAL A 29 -2.33 6.00 -5.02
C VAL A 29 -3.48 5.40 -4.18
N LEU A 30 -4.17 4.38 -4.67
CA LEU A 30 -5.24 3.69 -3.93
C LEU A 30 -4.72 3.17 -2.58
N VAL A 31 -3.60 2.43 -2.61
CA VAL A 31 -2.98 1.89 -1.39
C VAL A 31 -2.55 3.01 -0.44
N GLN A 32 -1.96 4.09 -0.97
CA GLN A 32 -1.55 5.25 -0.17
C GLN A 32 -2.74 5.96 0.48
N GLN A 33 -3.89 6.09 -0.19
CA GLN A 33 -5.08 6.72 0.40
C GLN A 33 -5.74 5.82 1.44
N CYS A 34 -5.68 4.49 1.26
CA CYS A 34 -6.26 3.52 2.19
C CYS A 34 -5.37 3.21 3.42
N GLN A 35 -4.12 3.69 3.46
CA GLN A 35 -3.10 3.26 4.43
C GLN A 35 -3.44 3.52 5.92
N CYS A 36 -4.36 4.44 6.21
CA CYS A 36 -4.65 4.85 7.59
C CYS A 36 -5.71 3.99 8.30
N SER A 37 -6.54 3.24 7.56
CA SER A 37 -7.64 2.48 8.15
C SER A 37 -8.14 1.37 7.25
N ILE A 38 -8.51 1.70 6.00
CA ILE A 38 -9.17 0.77 5.08
C ILE A 38 -8.26 -0.40 4.71
N LEU A 39 -6.93 -0.19 4.68
CA LEU A 39 -5.99 -1.27 4.39
C LEU A 39 -6.00 -2.41 5.45
N TYR A 40 -6.49 -2.14 6.65
CA TYR A 40 -6.51 -3.07 7.79
C TYR A 40 -7.92 -3.60 8.10
N ASP A 41 -8.90 -3.37 7.22
CA ASP A 41 -10.29 -3.78 7.42
C ASP A 41 -10.55 -5.29 7.22
N SER A 42 -9.51 -6.07 6.91
CA SER A 42 -9.58 -7.50 6.59
C SER A 42 -10.58 -7.84 5.47
N TYR A 43 -10.90 -6.87 4.61
CA TYR A 43 -11.88 -7.06 3.54
C TYR A 43 -11.34 -6.57 2.20
N LEU A 44 -10.91 -5.31 2.10
CA LEU A 44 -10.48 -4.72 0.83
C LEU A 44 -9.28 -5.48 0.25
N MET A 45 -8.23 -5.67 1.05
CA MET A 45 -7.01 -6.33 0.59
C MET A 45 -7.24 -7.81 0.28
N ASP A 46 -8.00 -8.53 1.12
CA ASP A 46 -8.30 -9.95 0.91
C ASP A 46 -9.12 -10.16 -0.37
N THR A 47 -10.09 -9.28 -0.62
CA THR A 47 -10.90 -9.31 -1.84
C THR A 47 -10.06 -9.02 -3.08
N ILE A 48 -9.20 -7.99 -3.05
CA ILE A 48 -8.32 -7.64 -4.17
C ILE A 48 -7.31 -8.75 -4.44
N ILE A 49 -6.67 -9.30 -3.40
CA ILE A 49 -5.69 -10.38 -3.54
C ILE A 49 -6.35 -11.62 -4.13
N SER A 50 -7.53 -12.00 -3.63
CA SER A 50 -8.29 -13.16 -4.13
C SER A 50 -8.67 -12.99 -5.60
N LEU A 51 -9.19 -11.82 -5.98
CA LEU A 51 -9.54 -11.50 -7.36
C LEU A 51 -8.31 -11.55 -8.28
N LEU A 52 -7.23 -10.86 -7.91
CA LEU A 52 -6.01 -10.80 -8.73
C LEU A 52 -5.36 -12.18 -8.88
N THR A 53 -5.38 -13.00 -7.83
CA THR A 53 -4.87 -14.38 -7.87
C THR A 53 -5.71 -15.25 -8.79
N GLY A 54 -7.04 -15.19 -8.69
CA GLY A 54 -7.92 -15.94 -9.59
C GLY A 54 -7.77 -15.52 -11.06
N LEU A 55 -7.58 -14.23 -11.33
CA LEU A 55 -7.30 -13.74 -12.68
C LEU A 55 -5.92 -14.13 -13.19
N ALA A 56 -4.92 -14.24 -12.30
CA ALA A 56 -3.56 -14.66 -12.64
C ALA A 56 -3.47 -16.14 -13.06
N ASP A 57 -4.39 -16.98 -12.56
CA ASP A 57 -4.49 -18.40 -12.93
C ASP A 57 -5.40 -18.67 -14.15
N SER A 58 -5.98 -17.61 -14.73
CA SER A 58 -6.89 -17.76 -15.88
C SER A 58 -6.18 -18.28 -17.14
N MET A 59 -6.87 -19.06 -17.97
CA MET A 59 -6.38 -19.47 -19.31
C MET A 59 -6.26 -18.30 -20.30
N VAL A 60 -6.87 -17.14 -20.01
CA VAL A 60 -6.85 -15.95 -20.88
C VAL A 60 -5.61 -15.09 -20.62
N ARG A 61 -4.75 -14.91 -21.63
CA ARG A 61 -3.51 -14.12 -21.53
C ARG A 61 -3.75 -12.69 -21.04
N ALA A 62 -4.81 -12.04 -21.53
CA ALA A 62 -5.17 -10.68 -21.15
C ALA A 62 -5.42 -10.54 -19.63
N PHE A 63 -6.08 -11.52 -19.01
CA PHE A 63 -6.31 -11.54 -17.57
C PHE A 63 -5.02 -11.76 -16.82
N ARG A 64 -4.26 -12.82 -17.15
CA ARG A 64 -3.00 -13.12 -16.46
C ARG A 64 -2.03 -11.94 -16.47
N HIS A 65 -1.77 -11.39 -17.65
CA HIS A 65 -0.80 -10.30 -17.78
C HIS A 65 -1.24 -9.05 -17.02
N THR A 66 -2.54 -8.73 -17.03
CA THR A 66 -3.07 -7.55 -16.34
C THR A 66 -3.09 -7.74 -14.83
N SER A 67 -3.54 -8.90 -14.35
CA SER A 67 -3.61 -9.17 -12.91
C SER A 67 -2.23 -9.32 -12.28
N THR A 68 -1.28 -9.99 -12.94
CA THR A 68 0.10 -10.09 -12.43
C THR A 68 0.76 -8.71 -12.36
N LEU A 69 0.57 -7.84 -13.37
CA LEU A 69 1.09 -6.47 -13.30
C LEU A 69 0.47 -5.70 -12.13
N ALA A 70 -0.85 -5.81 -11.95
CA ALA A 70 -1.56 -5.15 -10.87
C ALA A 70 -1.09 -5.65 -9.50
N ALA A 71 -0.94 -6.96 -9.32
CA ALA A 71 -0.47 -7.59 -8.09
C ALA A 71 0.95 -7.15 -7.73
N MET A 72 1.87 -7.08 -8.71
CA MET A 72 3.23 -6.60 -8.47
C MET A 72 3.26 -5.12 -8.06
N LYS A 73 2.39 -4.29 -8.64
CA LYS A 73 2.24 -2.87 -8.23
C LYS A 73 1.60 -2.72 -6.87
N LEU A 74 0.60 -3.53 -6.55
CA LEU A 74 -0.03 -3.60 -5.23
C LEU A 74 1.01 -3.96 -4.16
N LEU A 75 1.79 -5.02 -4.38
CA LEU A 75 2.86 -5.45 -3.47
C LEU A 75 3.87 -4.33 -3.22
N THR A 76 4.34 -3.67 -4.28
CA THR A 76 5.30 -2.56 -4.17
C THR A 76 4.73 -1.42 -3.33
N ALA A 77 3.46 -1.07 -3.53
CA ALA A 77 2.80 0.00 -2.79
C ALA A 77 2.62 -0.35 -1.31
N VAL A 78 2.23 -1.59 -1.00
CA VAL A 78 2.11 -2.08 0.38
C VAL A 78 3.45 -2.07 1.09
N VAL A 79 4.53 -2.52 0.44
CA VAL A 79 5.89 -2.46 1.00
C VAL A 79 6.30 -1.02 1.28
N SER A 80 5.97 -0.08 0.40
CA SER A 80 6.26 1.34 0.62
C SER A 80 5.51 1.91 1.84
N VAL A 81 4.25 1.50 2.06
CA VAL A 81 3.48 1.89 3.26
C VAL A 81 4.13 1.29 4.51
N HIS A 82 4.50 0.01 4.46
CA HIS A 82 5.15 -0.67 5.58
C HIS A 82 6.47 0.02 5.98
N LEU A 83 7.33 0.37 5.01
CA LEU A 83 8.57 1.10 5.26
C LEU A 83 8.31 2.48 5.89
N ASN A 84 7.28 3.20 5.44
CA ASN A 84 6.90 4.49 6.01
C ASN A 84 6.42 4.33 7.47
N LEU A 85 5.61 3.31 7.75
CA LEU A 85 5.17 2.99 9.10
C LEU A 85 6.34 2.65 10.03
N ASP A 86 7.32 1.87 9.56
CA ASP A 86 8.50 1.52 10.34
C ASP A 86 9.35 2.76 10.67
N ILE A 87 9.55 3.66 9.70
CA ILE A 87 10.21 4.95 9.93
C ILE A 87 9.43 5.79 10.96
N ASN A 88 8.11 5.86 10.83
CA ASN A 88 7.26 6.60 11.76
C ASN A 88 7.30 6.02 13.17
N LYS A 89 7.32 4.69 13.30
CA LYS A 89 7.48 3.98 14.56
C LYS A 89 8.82 4.28 15.21
N HIS A 90 9.91 4.22 14.46
CA HIS A 90 11.24 4.56 14.95
C HIS A 90 11.33 6.04 15.38
N ASN A 91 10.74 6.96 14.61
CA ASN A 91 10.67 8.37 14.97
C ASN A 91 9.85 8.61 16.24
N ALA A 92 8.68 7.98 16.36
CA ALA A 92 7.84 8.04 17.56
C ALA A 92 8.58 7.51 18.79
N GLN A 93 9.33 6.41 18.66
CA GLN A 93 10.14 5.83 19.73
C GLN A 93 11.26 6.78 20.17
N ARG A 94 11.98 7.41 19.23
CA ARG A 94 13.02 8.40 19.56
C ARG A 94 12.44 9.64 20.26
N LEU A 95 11.30 10.14 19.80
CA LEU A 95 10.59 11.24 20.44
C LEU A 95 10.19 10.89 21.88
N TYR A 96 9.68 9.68 22.08
CA TYR A 96 9.33 9.17 23.41
C TYR A 96 10.56 9.13 24.34
N GLU A 97 11.71 8.65 23.88
CA GLU A 97 12.93 8.59 24.69
C GLU A 97 13.48 9.98 25.07
N VAL A 98 13.41 10.95 24.16
CA VAL A 98 13.81 12.35 24.43
C VAL A 98 12.87 12.97 25.46
N GLU A 99 11.56 12.79 25.31
CA GLU A 99 10.57 13.36 26.23
C GLU A 99 10.65 12.69 27.61
N LYS A 100 10.90 11.38 27.67
CA LYS A 100 11.17 10.65 28.93
C LYS A 100 12.39 11.20 29.66
N LYS A 101 13.48 11.52 28.95
CA LYS A 101 14.67 12.14 29.55
C LYS A 101 14.40 13.57 30.07
N ARG A 102 13.48 14.31 29.43
CA ARG A 102 13.02 15.64 29.88
C ARG A 102 12.14 15.61 31.14
N ILE A 103 11.41 14.52 31.37
CA ILE A 103 10.46 14.38 32.48
C ILE A 103 11.11 14.24 33.86
N SER A 104 12.43 13.97 33.92
CA SER A 104 13.21 14.13 35.15
C SER A 104 13.25 15.58 35.68
N GLY A 105 12.75 16.57 34.91
CA GLY A 105 12.85 18.00 35.23
C GLY A 105 11.60 18.68 35.81
N LYS A 106 10.36 18.31 35.41
CA LYS A 106 9.05 18.76 35.97
C LYS A 106 7.88 18.41 35.01
N ARG A 107 6.83 17.78 35.54
CA ARG A 107 5.43 17.67 35.04
C ARG A 107 5.19 17.53 33.51
N THR A 108 5.16 16.30 32.97
CA THR A 108 4.41 16.02 31.72
C THR A 108 3.93 14.56 31.58
N ASN A 109 3.27 13.99 32.60
CA ASN A 109 2.77 12.59 32.55
C ASN A 109 1.74 12.35 31.43
N TYR A 110 0.91 13.35 31.11
CA TYR A 110 -0.16 13.22 30.10
C TYR A 110 0.35 13.08 28.66
N ARG A 111 1.45 13.75 28.28
CA ARG A 111 2.07 13.62 26.96
C ARG A 111 2.75 12.25 26.77
N LEU A 112 3.34 11.71 27.84
CA LEU A 112 3.93 10.38 27.83
C LEU A 112 2.88 9.29 27.57
N ASP A 113 1.75 9.36 28.27
CA ASP A 113 0.64 8.42 28.08
C ASP A 113 0.06 8.48 26.66
N GLN A 114 -0.06 9.66 26.07
CA GLN A 114 -0.51 9.79 24.67
C GLN A 114 0.50 9.20 23.66
N LEU A 115 1.79 9.40 23.89
CA LEU A 115 2.85 8.83 23.05
C LEU A 115 2.92 7.30 23.19
N GLU A 116 2.72 6.77 24.39
CA GLU A 116 2.68 5.32 24.63
C GLU A 116 1.46 4.65 24.01
N ARG A 117 0.29 5.31 24.03
CA ARG A 117 -0.89 4.84 23.29
C ARG A 117 -0.65 4.83 21.78
N LYS A 118 -0.11 5.91 21.22
CA LYS A 118 0.27 5.97 19.79
C LYS A 118 1.29 4.91 19.40
N ARG A 119 2.19 4.49 20.29
CA ARG A 119 3.13 3.38 20.03
C ARG A 119 2.44 2.01 20.01
N LYS A 120 1.36 1.81 20.78
CA LYS A 120 0.62 0.54 20.79
C LYS A 120 -0.31 0.37 19.60
N GLU A 121 -0.74 1.48 18.99
CA GLU A 121 -1.62 1.49 17.81
C GLU A 121 -0.87 1.37 16.47
N VAL A 122 0.48 1.51 16.48
CA VAL A 122 1.38 1.41 15.30
C VAL A 122 2.22 0.14 15.36
#